data_AF-A0A7C1EZP6-F1
#
_entry.id   AF-A0A7C1EZP6-F1
#
_cell.length_a   1.000
_cell.length_b   1.000
_cell.length_c   1.000
_cell.angle_alpha   90.00
_cell.angle_beta   90.00
_cell.angle_gamma   90.00
#
_symmetry.space_group_name_H-M   'P 1'
#
loop_
_entity.id
_entity.type
_entity.pdbx_description
1 polymer ?
#
loop_
_entity_poly.entity_id
_entity_poly.type
_entity_poly.pdbx_seq_one_letter_code
_entity_poly.pdbx_strand_id
1 'polypeptide(L)'
;MTANNSAPYTRFSTKLTGSLDQITKMIEDNAKMIDMIQEVALELTNSIGGLHALTVKYAGTANAILDVLLPILKNIPFVPQNLTEMLTNLERLTQQIIDNEKKTGKTIADVQTGLRTGDVNKLQEHADELQTLTRSFMAILPKS
;
A
#
# COMPACT_ATOMS: atom_id res chain seq x y z
N MET A 1 -24.64 41.31 -51.48
CA MET A 1 -23.97 40.49 -50.44
C MET A 1 -24.93 39.38 -50.04
N THR A 2 -24.70 38.14 -50.45
CA THR A 2 -25.49 36.99 -49.98
C THR A 2 -24.53 35.85 -49.68
N ALA A 3 -24.11 35.76 -48.43
CA ALA A 3 -23.35 34.62 -47.92
C ALA A 3 -24.30 33.42 -47.83
N ASN A 4 -24.15 32.46 -48.75
CA ASN A 4 -24.85 31.18 -48.66
C ASN A 4 -24.14 30.32 -47.61
N ASN A 5 -24.53 30.48 -46.35
CA ASN A 5 -23.98 29.69 -45.26
C ASN A 5 -24.75 28.36 -45.13
N SER A 6 -24.60 27.50 -46.14
CA SER A 6 -25.09 26.12 -46.06
C SER A 6 -24.13 25.35 -45.15
N ALA A 7 -24.51 25.16 -43.88
CA ALA A 7 -23.76 24.28 -42.99
C ALA A 7 -23.60 22.90 -43.68
N PRO A 8 -22.39 22.34 -43.78
CA PRO A 8 -22.16 21.09 -44.50
C PRO A 8 -23.02 19.98 -43.87
N TYR A 9 -23.88 19.37 -44.67
CA TYR A 9 -24.75 18.28 -44.24
C TYR A 9 -23.90 17.04 -43.91
N THR A 10 -23.65 16.81 -42.63
CA THR A 10 -23.00 15.60 -42.13
C THR A 10 -24.05 14.55 -41.80
N ARG A 11 -23.92 13.36 -42.38
CA ARG A 11 -24.79 12.22 -42.06
C ARG A 11 -24.62 11.83 -40.59
N PHE A 12 -25.72 11.57 -39.90
CA PHE A 12 -25.72 11.14 -38.50
C PHE A 12 -24.86 9.89 -38.29
N SER A 13 -24.90 8.94 -39.23
CA SER A 13 -24.06 7.73 -39.20
C SER A 13 -22.57 8.04 -39.17
N THR A 14 -22.09 9.02 -39.95
CA THR A 14 -20.67 9.41 -39.96
C THR A 14 -20.24 10.01 -38.63
N LYS A 15 -21.09 10.82 -37.99
CA LYS A 15 -20.81 11.34 -36.63
C LYS A 15 -20.81 10.22 -35.59
N LEU A 16 -21.79 9.32 -35.64
CA LEU A 16 -21.88 8.18 -34.74
C LEU A 16 -20.65 7.26 -34.86
N THR A 17 -20.23 6.92 -36.09
CA THR A 17 -19.02 6.12 -36.33
C THR A 17 -17.77 6.82 -35.82
N GLY A 18 -17.62 8.13 -36.04
CA GLY A 18 -16.50 8.91 -35.51
C GLY A 18 -16.47 8.94 -33.97
N SER A 19 -17.63 9.08 -33.33
CA SER A 19 -17.73 9.01 -31.87
C SER A 19 -17.41 7.62 -31.31
N LEU A 20 -17.84 6.54 -31.99
CA LEU A 20 -17.48 5.18 -31.60
C LEU A 20 -15.97 4.93 -31.72
N ASP A 21 -15.33 5.39 -32.80
CA ASP A 21 -13.87 5.30 -32.98
C ASP A 21 -13.10 6.05 -31.87
N GLN A 22 -13.59 7.23 -31.48
CA GLN A 22 -13.04 7.99 -30.36
C GLN A 22 -13.22 7.26 -29.02
N ILE A 23 -14.39 6.67 -28.76
CA ILE A 23 -14.63 5.87 -27.56
C ILE A 23 -13.70 4.66 -27.53
N THR A 24 -13.52 3.95 -28.65
CA THR A 24 -12.59 2.82 -28.73
C THR A 24 -11.16 3.22 -28.41
N LYS A 25 -10.67 4.32 -28.98
CA LYS A 25 -9.32 4.86 -28.67
C LYS A 25 -9.18 5.23 -27.19
N MET A 26 -10.18 5.91 -26.62
CA MET A 26 -10.18 6.27 -25.22
C MET A 26 -10.16 5.04 -24.30
N ILE A 27 -10.88 3.97 -24.65
CA ILE A 27 -10.85 2.70 -23.91
C ILE A 27 -9.46 2.07 -23.98
N GLU A 28 -8.80 2.07 -25.14
CA GLU A 28 -7.46 1.53 -25.31
C GLU A 28 -6.41 2.31 -24.48
N ASP A 29 -6.49 3.64 -24.50
CA ASP A 29 -5.61 4.50 -23.72
C ASP A 29 -5.83 4.31 -22.20
N ASN A 30 -7.09 4.19 -21.78
CA ASN A 30 -7.42 3.89 -20.39
C ASN A 30 -6.92 2.51 -19.96
N ALA A 31 -6.99 1.50 -20.83
CA ALA A 31 -6.46 0.16 -20.53
C ALA A 31 -4.95 0.20 -20.30
N LYS A 32 -4.19 0.86 -21.19
CA LYS A 32 -2.74 1.07 -21.01
C LYS A 32 -2.42 1.81 -19.72
N MET A 33 -3.23 2.80 -19.35
CA MET A 33 -3.05 3.54 -18.11
C MET A 33 -3.30 2.65 -16.88
N ILE A 34 -4.34 1.82 -16.90
CA ILE A 34 -4.64 0.87 -15.83
C ILE A 34 -3.50 -0.15 -15.68
N ASP A 35 -2.95 -0.66 -16.78
CA ASP A 35 -1.80 -1.57 -16.75
C ASP A 35 -0.57 -0.93 -16.10
N MET A 36 -0.27 0.34 -16.42
CA MET A 36 0.81 1.08 -15.76
C MET A 36 0.56 1.28 -14.27
N ILE A 37 -0.67 1.63 -13.87
CA ILE A 37 -1.05 1.75 -12.45
C ILE A 37 -0.87 0.41 -11.73
N GLN A 38 -1.26 -0.69 -12.35
CA GLN A 38 -1.13 -2.04 -11.83
C GLN A 38 0.34 -2.43 -11.64
N GLU A 39 1.21 -2.10 -12.60
CA GLU A 39 2.64 -2.37 -12.53
C GLU A 39 3.31 -1.56 -11.40
N VAL A 40 3.03 -0.25 -11.30
CA VAL A 40 3.51 0.59 -10.20
C VAL A 40 2.99 0.08 -8.85
N ALA A 41 1.72 -0.31 -8.77
CA ALA A 41 1.15 -0.86 -7.54
C ALA A 41 1.81 -2.19 -7.13
N LEU A 42 2.22 -3.03 -8.08
CA LEU A 42 2.97 -4.25 -7.81
C LEU A 42 4.36 -3.94 -7.25
N GLU A 43 5.07 -2.98 -7.83
CA GLU A 43 6.39 -2.55 -7.36
C GLU A 43 6.31 -1.96 -5.94
N LEU A 44 5.31 -1.10 -5.67
CA LEU A 44 5.04 -0.57 -4.34
C LEU A 44 4.70 -1.68 -3.34
N THR A 45 3.86 -2.63 -3.72
CA THR A 45 3.49 -3.79 -2.87
C THR A 45 4.72 -4.64 -2.54
N ASN A 46 5.60 -4.88 -3.51
CA ASN A 46 6.86 -5.61 -3.29
C ASN A 46 7.78 -4.84 -2.34
N SER A 47 7.87 -3.52 -2.50
CA SER A 47 8.70 -2.65 -1.65
C SER A 47 8.19 -2.64 -0.19
N ILE A 48 6.87 -2.56 -0.01
CA ILE A 48 6.20 -2.69 1.29
C ILE A 48 6.48 -4.06 1.91
N GLY A 49 6.45 -5.14 1.11
CA GLY A 49 6.82 -6.47 1.57
C GLY A 49 8.26 -6.57 2.07
N GLY A 50 9.21 -5.98 1.35
CA GLY A 50 10.61 -5.91 1.77
C GLY A 50 10.80 -5.11 3.07
N LEU A 51 10.17 -3.93 3.17
CA LEU A 51 10.18 -3.12 4.38
C LEU A 51 9.55 -3.84 5.57
N HIS A 52 8.42 -4.51 5.37
CA HIS A 52 7.75 -5.29 6.41
C HIS A 52 8.66 -6.40 6.95
N ALA A 53 9.29 -7.18 6.07
CA ALA A 53 10.21 -8.24 6.46
C ALA A 53 11.41 -7.70 7.27
N LEU A 54 11.99 -6.56 6.85
CA LEU A 54 13.05 -5.89 7.59
C LEU A 54 12.57 -5.43 8.97
N THR A 55 11.41 -4.77 9.04
CA THR A 55 10.83 -4.28 10.29
C THR A 55 10.55 -5.42 11.27
N VAL A 56 9.99 -6.55 10.80
CA VAL A 56 9.77 -7.74 11.65
C VAL A 56 11.09 -8.31 12.15
N LYS A 57 12.12 -8.41 11.29
CA LYS A 57 13.45 -8.88 11.69
C LYS A 57 14.06 -7.99 12.78
N TYR A 58 13.99 -6.67 12.63
CA TYR A 58 14.49 -5.72 13.62
C TYR A 58 13.66 -5.75 14.92
N ALA A 59 12.34 -5.88 14.82
CA ALA A 59 11.47 -6.06 15.98
C ALA A 59 11.82 -7.32 16.76
N GLY A 60 12.04 -8.45 16.09
CA GLY A 60 12.49 -9.69 16.73
C GLY A 60 13.86 -9.55 17.41
N THR A 61 14.80 -8.83 16.77
CA THR A 61 16.12 -8.54 17.36
C THR A 61 15.98 -7.68 18.62
N ALA A 62 15.18 -6.62 18.56
CA ALA A 62 14.92 -5.75 19.70
C ALA A 62 14.21 -6.48 20.83
N ASN A 63 13.24 -7.35 20.53
CA ASN A 63 12.56 -8.17 21.53
C ASN A 63 13.53 -9.11 22.26
N ALA A 64 14.41 -9.80 21.53
CA ALA A 64 15.41 -10.69 22.13
C ALA A 64 16.40 -9.93 23.04
N ILE A 65 16.76 -8.70 22.68
CA ILE A 65 17.58 -7.83 23.54
C ILE A 65 16.80 -7.45 24.82
N LEU A 66 15.53 -7.08 24.68
CA LEU A 66 14.67 -6.72 25.81
C LEU A 66 14.46 -7.90 26.76
N ASP A 67 14.28 -9.11 26.25
CA ASP A 67 14.14 -10.34 27.05
C ASP A 67 15.36 -10.57 27.97
N VAL A 68 16.56 -10.18 27.52
CA VAL A 68 17.79 -10.28 28.32
C VAL A 68 17.93 -9.10 29.29
N LEU A 69 17.60 -7.88 28.86
CA LEU A 69 17.84 -6.65 29.64
C LEU A 69 16.77 -6.40 30.72
N LEU A 70 15.49 -6.69 30.44
CA LEU A 70 14.38 -6.42 31.36
C LEU A 70 14.54 -7.13 32.72
N PRO A 71 14.94 -8.41 32.81
CA PRO A 71 15.18 -9.07 34.09
C PRO A 71 16.33 -8.43 34.89
N ILE A 72 17.40 -8.01 34.20
CA ILE A 72 18.56 -7.37 34.83
C ILE A 72 18.14 -6.03 35.45
N LEU A 73 17.40 -5.22 34.69
CA LEU A 73 16.93 -3.91 35.16
C LEU A 73 15.93 -4.05 36.31
N LYS A 74 15.01 -5.02 36.26
CA LYS A 74 14.06 -5.26 37.36
C LYS A 74 14.74 -5.63 38.69
N ASN A 75 15.97 -6.16 38.65
CA ASN A 75 16.75 -6.51 39.83
C ASN A 75 17.63 -5.36 40.35
N ILE A 76 17.64 -4.18 39.72
CA ILE A 76 18.37 -3.00 40.18
C ILE A 76 17.44 -2.15 41.08
N PRO A 77 17.80 -1.86 42.33
CA PRO A 77 16.92 -1.19 43.31
C PRO A 77 16.59 0.29 43.00
N PHE A 78 17.10 0.86 41.91
CA PHE A 78 16.88 2.26 41.52
C PHE A 78 16.73 2.45 39.99
N VAL A 79 15.87 1.68 39.32
CA VAL A 79 15.55 1.94 37.92
C VAL A 79 14.57 3.12 37.80
N PRO A 80 14.90 4.17 37.02
CA PRO A 80 13.97 5.26 36.75
C PRO A 80 12.69 4.78 36.07
N GLN A 81 11.51 5.25 36.53
CA GLN A 81 10.20 4.85 35.96
C GLN A 81 10.12 5.05 34.44
N ASN A 82 10.65 6.18 33.94
CA ASN A 82 10.67 6.49 32.51
C ASN A 82 11.46 5.46 31.68
N LEU A 83 12.52 4.86 32.24
CA LEU A 83 13.28 3.82 31.55
C LEU A 83 12.47 2.52 31.49
N THR A 84 11.82 2.13 32.59
CA THR A 84 10.96 0.95 32.63
C THR A 84 9.79 1.08 31.65
N GLU A 85 9.12 2.23 31.64
CA GLU A 85 8.03 2.52 30.70
C GLU A 85 8.49 2.49 29.25
N MET A 86 9.66 3.06 28.94
CA MET A 86 10.24 3.02 27.60
C MET A 86 10.46 1.57 27.13
N LEU A 87 11.07 0.73 27.97
CA LEU A 87 11.39 -0.65 27.62
C LEU A 87 10.15 -1.52 27.47
N THR A 88 9.16 -1.35 28.36
CA THR A 88 7.86 -2.02 28.24
C THR A 88 7.09 -1.57 27.00
N ASN A 89 7.16 -0.28 26.65
CA ASN A 89 6.55 0.22 25.42
C ASN A 89 7.26 -0.34 24.17
N LEU A 90 8.58 -0.46 24.21
CA LEU A 90 9.36 -1.05 23.13
C LEU A 90 9.03 -2.54 22.95
N GLU A 91 8.97 -3.31 24.05
CA GLU A 91 8.56 -4.71 24.06
C GLU A 91 7.15 -4.89 23.47
N ARG A 92 6.19 -4.05 23.90
CA ARG A 92 4.84 -4.06 23.37
C ARG A 92 4.80 -3.77 21.87
N LEU A 93 5.57 -2.79 21.40
CA LEU A 93 5.63 -2.43 19.99
C LEU A 93 6.26 -3.55 19.16
N THR A 94 7.38 -4.11 19.61
CA THR A 94 8.06 -5.19 18.90
C THR A 94 7.20 -6.44 18.83
N GLN A 95 6.53 -6.78 19.93
CA GLN A 95 5.61 -7.92 19.96
C GLN A 95 4.40 -7.70 19.04
N GLN A 96 3.81 -6.49 19.03
CA GLN A 96 2.72 -6.17 18.11
C GLN A 96 3.14 -6.29 16.63
N ILE A 97 4.37 -5.93 16.29
CA ILE A 97 4.90 -6.10 14.93
C ILE A 97 5.03 -7.58 14.58
N ILE A 98 5.59 -8.39 15.48
CA ILE A 98 5.80 -9.83 15.30
C ILE A 98 4.45 -10.56 15.20
N ASP A 99 3.51 -10.26 16.09
CA ASP A 99 2.18 -10.90 16.13
C ASP A 99 1.38 -10.63 14.85
N ASN A 100 1.56 -9.43 14.27
CA ASN A 100 0.89 -9.04 13.03
C ASN A 100 1.65 -9.44 11.76
N GLU A 101 2.83 -10.06 11.85
CA GLU A 101 3.64 -10.49 10.71
C GLU A 101 2.82 -11.35 9.74
N LYS A 102 2.21 -12.43 10.26
CA LYS A 102 1.46 -13.38 9.43
C LYS A 102 0.28 -12.72 8.74
N LYS A 103 -0.47 -11.87 9.45
CA LYS A 103 -1.61 -11.15 8.89
C LYS A 103 -1.14 -10.20 7.78
N THR A 104 -0.12 -9.41 8.06
CA THR A 104 0.42 -8.42 7.12
C THR A 104 1.02 -9.09 5.88
N GLY A 105 1.80 -10.15 6.06
CA GLY A 105 2.35 -10.94 4.95
C GLY A 105 1.25 -11.54 4.08
N LYS A 106 0.15 -12.01 4.68
CA LYS A 106 -1.03 -12.47 3.94
C LYS A 106 -1.67 -11.34 3.13
N THR A 107 -1.96 -10.19 3.75
CA THR A 107 -2.53 -9.02 3.05
C THR A 107 -1.67 -8.59 1.85
N ILE A 108 -0.34 -8.56 2.00
CA ILE A 108 0.59 -8.25 0.91
C ILE A 108 0.50 -9.28 -0.22
N ALA A 109 0.48 -10.57 0.11
CA ALA A 109 0.37 -11.65 -0.88
C ALA A 109 -0.99 -11.62 -1.61
N ASP A 110 -2.07 -11.34 -0.90
CA ASP A 110 -3.42 -11.25 -1.45
C ASP A 110 -3.53 -10.07 -2.42
N VAL A 111 -2.93 -8.92 -2.08
CA VAL A 111 -2.89 -7.76 -2.98
C VAL A 111 -2.00 -8.02 -4.19
N GLN A 112 -0.81 -8.61 -4.01
CA GLN A 112 0.05 -8.96 -5.14
C GLN A 112 -0.66 -9.92 -6.09
N THR A 113 -1.44 -10.85 -5.55
CA THR A 113 -2.27 -11.77 -6.34
C THR A 113 -3.38 -11.00 -7.08
N GLY A 114 -4.15 -10.17 -6.38
CA GLY A 114 -5.22 -9.37 -6.98
C GLY A 114 -4.72 -8.44 -8.08
N LEU A 115 -3.57 -7.80 -7.86
CA LEU A 115 -2.90 -6.97 -8.86
C LEU A 115 -2.39 -7.81 -10.04
N ARG A 116 -1.88 -9.04 -9.86
CA ARG A 116 -1.44 -9.86 -11.00
C ARG A 116 -2.58 -10.44 -11.81
N THR A 117 -3.71 -10.75 -11.17
CA THR A 117 -4.86 -11.39 -11.83
C THR A 117 -5.91 -10.38 -12.32
N GLY A 118 -5.73 -9.09 -12.03
CA GLY A 118 -6.76 -8.07 -12.30
C GLY A 118 -8.04 -8.29 -11.49
N ASP A 119 -7.95 -8.98 -10.35
CA ASP A 119 -9.11 -9.31 -9.52
C ASP A 119 -9.42 -8.15 -8.58
N VAL A 120 -10.29 -7.26 -9.05
CA VAL A 120 -10.69 -6.04 -8.35
C VAL A 120 -11.39 -6.33 -7.01
N ASN A 121 -12.03 -7.50 -6.87
CA ASN A 121 -12.70 -7.87 -5.62
C ASN A 121 -11.66 -8.14 -4.51
N LYS A 122 -10.55 -8.81 -4.84
CA LYS A 122 -9.43 -9.00 -3.91
C LYS A 122 -8.73 -7.69 -3.55
N LEU A 123 -8.67 -6.74 -4.49
CA LEU A 123 -8.13 -5.40 -4.23
C LEU A 123 -9.04 -4.62 -3.27
N GLN A 124 -10.36 -4.68 -3.47
CA GLN A 124 -11.32 -4.01 -2.58
C GLN A 124 -11.32 -4.60 -1.17
N GLU A 125 -11.24 -5.92 -1.03
CA GLU A 125 -11.26 -6.60 0.26
C GLU A 125 -10.10 -6.17 1.18
N HIS A 126 -8.93 -5.85 0.60
CA HIS A 126 -7.72 -5.53 1.34
C HIS A 126 -7.23 -4.08 1.21
N ALA A 127 -7.95 -3.21 0.49
CA ALA A 127 -7.57 -1.82 0.25
C ALA A 127 -7.39 -1.04 1.57
N ASP A 128 -8.33 -1.20 2.51
CA ASP A 128 -8.30 -0.52 3.80
C ASP A 128 -7.13 -0.99 4.68
N GLU A 129 -6.82 -2.28 4.63
CA GLU A 129 -5.69 -2.87 5.35
C GLU A 129 -4.35 -2.36 4.80
N LEU A 130 -4.22 -2.27 3.47
CA LEU A 130 -3.04 -1.71 2.80
C LEU A 130 -2.84 -0.23 3.09
N GLN A 131 -3.92 0.54 3.10
CA GLN A 131 -3.88 1.96 3.44
C GLN A 131 -3.43 2.15 4.90
N THR A 132 -3.90 1.29 5.80
CA THR A 132 -3.47 1.26 7.20
C THR A 132 -1.99 0.91 7.33
N LEU A 133 -1.52 -0.09 6.58
CA LEU A 133 -0.12 -0.49 6.56
C LEU A 133 0.78 0.65 6.09
N THR A 134 0.40 1.32 5.00
CA THR A 134 1.12 2.46 4.42
C THR A 134 1.21 3.62 5.41
N ARG A 135 0.11 3.96 6.09
CA ARG A 135 0.11 5.00 7.14
C ARG A 135 1.04 4.65 8.29
N SER A 136 1.05 3.39 8.73
CA SER A 136 1.96 2.91 9.77
C SER A 136 3.42 3.03 9.33
N PHE A 137 3.76 2.69 8.08
CA PHE A 137 5.11 2.89 7.54
C PHE A 137 5.50 4.37 7.44
N MET A 138 4.58 5.25 6.98
CA MET A 138 4.84 6.70 6.93
C MET A 138 5.04 7.32 8.32
N ALA A 139 4.38 6.78 9.35
CA ALA A 139 4.58 7.22 10.72
C ALA A 139 5.95 6.80 11.30
N ILE A 140 6.60 5.78 10.72
CA ILE A 140 7.92 5.29 11.11
C ILE A 140 9.05 6.02 10.35
N LEU A 141 8.76 6.53 9.15
CA LEU A 141 9.72 7.34 8.40
C LEU A 141 9.88 8.72 9.07
N PRO A 142 11.12 9.21 9.27
CA PRO A 142 11.36 10.52 9.85
C PRO A 142 10.74 11.59 8.95
N LYS A 143 9.99 12.51 9.55
CA LYS A 143 9.50 13.70 8.85
C LYS A 143 10.71 14.53 8.45
N SER A 144 11.05 14.49 7.16
CA SER A 144 11.98 15.42 6.52
C SER A 144 11.42 16.83 6.54
#